data_AF-A0A366D336-F1
#
_entry.id   AF-A0A366D336-F1
#
_cell.length_a   1.000
_cell.length_b   1.000
_cell.length_c   1.000
_cell.angle_alpha   90.00
_cell.angle_beta   90.00
_cell.angle_gamma   90.00
#
_symmetry.space_group_name_H-M   'P 1'
#
loop_
_entity.id
_entity.type
_entity.pdbx_description
1 polymer ?
#
loop_
_entity_poly.entity_id
_entity_poly.type
_entity_poly.pdbx_seq_one_letter_code
_entity_poly.pdbx_strand_id
1 'polypeptide(L)'
;MGNVVETAELASSLTRWLSEVRVTGLSAREATALITQHTVRWGHANGWTVDLEREALIARRTGRRMYHGHLDVFCWRDDHLPCIAIEIDRSNKRWSVEKLLAEADTGNIALWGRWYGTTRIAVPDTVGLVDISATAGFERPRKEARRRERRAPGAPGA
;
A
#
# COMPACT_ATOMS: atom_id res chain seq x y z
N MET A 1 16.15 -17.97 -5.50
CA MET A 1 16.78 -16.80 -6.15
C MET A 1 15.92 -16.17 -7.24
N GLY A 2 15.10 -16.93 -8.00
CA GLY A 2 14.23 -16.36 -9.06
C GLY A 2 13.29 -15.24 -8.59
N ASN A 3 12.59 -15.42 -7.47
CA ASN A 3 11.58 -14.44 -7.03
C ASN A 3 12.16 -13.09 -6.60
N VAL A 4 13.42 -12.98 -6.18
CA VAL A 4 14.00 -11.69 -5.72
C VAL A 4 14.21 -10.73 -6.88
N VAL A 5 14.73 -11.23 -8.01
CA VAL A 5 14.92 -10.43 -9.23
C VAL A 5 13.56 -9.97 -9.76
N GLU A 6 12.62 -10.91 -9.88
CA GLU A 6 11.26 -10.62 -10.33
C GLU A 6 10.54 -9.62 -9.40
N THR A 7 10.73 -9.75 -8.08
CA THR A 7 10.21 -8.81 -7.08
C THR A 7 10.74 -7.40 -7.30
N ALA A 8 12.04 -7.26 -7.56
CA ALA A 8 12.66 -5.96 -7.84
C ALA A 8 12.16 -5.35 -9.17
N GLU A 9 11.97 -6.17 -10.21
CA GLU A 9 11.43 -5.75 -11.50
C GLU A 9 9.97 -5.29 -11.38
N LEU A 10 9.13 -6.05 -10.69
CA LEU A 10 7.73 -5.69 -10.46
C LEU A 10 7.60 -4.46 -9.55
N ALA A 11 8.43 -4.33 -8.53
CA ALA A 11 8.48 -3.13 -7.70
C ALA A 11 8.85 -1.89 -8.53
N SER A 12 9.85 -2.02 -9.41
CA SER A 12 10.25 -0.95 -10.32
C SER A 12 9.15 -0.58 -11.32
N SER A 13 8.47 -1.59 -11.89
CA SER A 13 7.33 -1.43 -12.79
C SER A 13 6.19 -0.67 -12.12
N LEU A 14 5.76 -1.11 -10.94
CA LEU A 14 4.68 -0.46 -10.20
C LEU A 14 5.08 0.96 -9.73
N THR A 15 6.34 1.17 -9.34
CA THR A 15 6.87 2.49 -8.98
C THR A 15 6.76 3.46 -10.16
N ARG A 16 7.18 3.02 -11.35
CA ARG A 16 7.07 3.81 -12.58
C ARG A 16 5.60 4.14 -12.89
N TRP A 17 4.71 3.15 -12.82
CA TRP A 17 3.27 3.34 -13.05
C TRP A 17 2.66 4.36 -12.09
N LEU A 18 3.00 4.28 -10.81
CA LEU A 18 2.46 5.18 -9.78
C LEU A 18 3.16 6.54 -9.73
N SER A 19 4.28 6.73 -10.44
CA SER A 19 5.08 7.97 -10.38
C SER A 19 4.33 9.21 -10.90
N GLU A 20 3.29 9.02 -11.69
CA GLU A 20 2.43 10.08 -12.23
C GLU A 20 1.24 10.42 -11.31
N VAL A 21 0.95 9.58 -10.32
CA VAL A 21 -0.14 9.81 -9.38
C VAL A 21 0.19 10.98 -8.45
N ARG A 22 -0.76 11.90 -8.28
CA ARG A 22 -0.67 13.03 -7.35
C ARG A 22 -1.81 12.95 -6.35
N VAL A 23 -1.49 13.19 -5.09
CA VAL A 23 -2.47 13.16 -3.98
C VAL A 23 -2.54 14.51 -3.24
N THR A 24 -2.09 15.58 -3.88
CA THR A 24 -2.16 16.94 -3.33
C THR A 24 -3.60 17.31 -2.97
N GLY A 25 -3.79 17.86 -1.77
CA GLY A 25 -5.12 18.25 -1.28
C GLY A 25 -6.01 17.10 -0.82
N LEU A 26 -5.64 15.84 -1.07
CA LEU A 26 -6.39 14.69 -0.58
C LEU A 26 -6.14 14.44 0.92
N SER A 27 -7.14 13.91 1.61
CA SER A 27 -6.93 13.30 2.91
C SER A 27 -6.08 12.03 2.77
N ALA A 28 -5.50 11.57 3.88
CA ALA A 28 -4.71 10.34 3.85
C ALA A 28 -5.52 9.11 3.41
N ARG A 29 -6.83 9.08 3.69
CA ARG A 29 -7.71 7.99 3.28
C ARG A 29 -7.95 8.02 1.77
N GLU A 30 -8.25 9.20 1.23
CA GLU A 30 -8.45 9.40 -0.21
C GLU A 30 -7.16 9.14 -0.99
N ALA A 31 -6.01 9.58 -0.47
CA ALA A 31 -4.71 9.29 -1.05
C ALA A 31 -4.45 7.78 -1.13
N THR A 32 -4.62 7.03 -0.03
CA THR A 32 -4.51 5.56 -0.06
C THR A 32 -5.48 4.96 -1.07
N ALA A 33 -6.77 5.33 -1.03
CA ALA A 33 -7.77 4.78 -1.94
C ALA A 33 -7.44 5.04 -3.42
N LEU A 34 -6.95 6.24 -3.77
CA LEU A 34 -6.53 6.56 -5.13
C LEU A 34 -5.33 5.71 -5.57
N ILE A 35 -4.33 5.54 -4.70
CA ILE A 35 -3.15 4.74 -5.00
C ILE A 35 -3.50 3.26 -5.13
N THR A 36 -4.38 2.73 -4.26
CA THR A 36 -4.93 1.38 -4.39
C THR A 36 -5.63 1.22 -5.74
N GLN A 37 -6.48 2.17 -6.14
CA GLN A 37 -7.17 2.13 -7.42
C GLN A 37 -6.19 2.13 -8.62
N HIS A 38 -5.12 2.93 -8.58
CA HIS A 38 -4.09 2.91 -9.62
C HIS A 38 -3.30 1.60 -9.63
N THR A 39 -3.07 0.99 -8.46
CA THR A 39 -2.41 -0.32 -8.34
C THR A 39 -3.28 -1.42 -8.95
N VAL A 40 -4.59 -1.39 -8.71
CA VAL A 40 -5.56 -2.28 -9.38
C VAL A 40 -5.52 -2.10 -10.89
N ARG A 41 -5.51 -0.85 -11.37
CA ARG A 41 -5.38 -0.56 -12.81
C ARG A 41 -4.07 -1.10 -13.40
N TRP A 42 -2.97 -1.02 -12.66
CA TRP A 42 -1.70 -1.62 -13.09
C TRP A 42 -1.82 -3.14 -13.23
N GLY A 43 -2.43 -3.82 -12.25
CA GLY A 43 -2.67 -5.27 -12.34
C GLY A 43 -3.50 -5.64 -13.57
N HIS A 44 -4.62 -4.95 -13.80
CA HIS A 44 -5.45 -5.16 -14.98
C HIS A 44 -4.76 -4.82 -16.30
N ALA A 45 -3.92 -3.77 -16.34
CA ALA A 45 -3.16 -3.41 -17.53
C ALA A 45 -2.13 -4.48 -17.93
N ASN A 46 -1.68 -5.30 -16.96
CA ASN A 46 -0.85 -6.48 -17.22
C ASN A 46 -1.68 -7.76 -17.51
N GLY A 47 -3.01 -7.65 -17.59
CA GLY A 47 -3.91 -8.78 -17.87
C GLY A 47 -4.21 -9.66 -16.66
N TRP A 48 -3.95 -9.20 -15.44
CA TRP A 48 -4.12 -9.99 -14.22
C TRP A 48 -5.51 -9.81 -13.59
N THR A 49 -5.96 -10.86 -12.91
CA THR A 49 -7.10 -10.78 -12.00
C THR A 49 -6.65 -10.13 -10.70
N VAL A 50 -7.45 -9.22 -10.15
CA VAL A 50 -7.08 -8.45 -8.96
C VAL A 50 -8.13 -8.60 -7.88
N ASP A 51 -7.70 -9.03 -6.69
CA ASP A 51 -8.51 -9.04 -5.48
C ASP A 51 -8.09 -7.90 -4.54
N LEU A 52 -9.05 -7.36 -3.81
CA LEU A 52 -8.84 -6.34 -2.78
C LEU A 52 -9.02 -6.94 -1.39
N GLU A 53 -8.24 -6.44 -0.43
CA GLU A 53 -8.41 -6.70 1.01
C GLU A 53 -8.56 -8.18 1.38
N ARG A 54 -7.48 -8.97 1.24
CA ARG A 54 -7.46 -10.36 1.77
C ARG A 54 -6.77 -10.45 3.12
N GLU A 55 -7.23 -11.38 3.94
CA GLU A 55 -6.68 -11.63 5.27
C GLU A 55 -5.20 -12.02 5.18
N ALA A 56 -4.39 -11.50 6.10
CA ALA A 56 -2.97 -11.82 6.16
C ALA A 56 -2.72 -13.24 6.68
N LEU A 57 -1.70 -13.91 6.12
CA LEU A 57 -1.29 -15.27 6.53
C LEU A 57 -0.90 -15.38 8.01
N ILE A 58 -0.44 -14.28 8.60
CA ILE A 58 -0.02 -14.23 10.00
C ILE A 58 -0.92 -13.35 10.84
N ALA A 59 -1.04 -13.71 12.11
CA ALA A 59 -1.68 -12.89 13.13
C ALA A 59 -0.68 -12.43 14.18
N ARG A 60 -0.93 -11.24 14.73
CA ARG A 60 -0.26 -10.76 15.92
C ARG A 60 -1.23 -10.63 17.08
N ARG A 61 -0.70 -10.75 18.29
CA ARG A 61 -1.47 -10.52 19.50
C ARG A 61 -1.71 -9.03 19.72
N THR A 62 -2.98 -8.64 19.80
CA THR A 62 -3.42 -7.28 20.20
C THR A 62 -4.25 -7.40 21.46
N GLY A 63 -3.65 -7.09 22.61
CA GLY A 63 -4.26 -7.34 23.92
C GLY A 63 -4.48 -8.84 24.15
N ARG A 64 -5.74 -9.24 24.40
CA ARG A 64 -6.12 -10.65 24.61
C ARG A 64 -6.56 -11.39 23.34
N ARG A 65 -6.59 -10.72 22.18
CA ARG A 65 -7.08 -11.29 20.91
C ARG A 65 -5.94 -11.43 19.89
N MET A 66 -6.04 -12.42 19.02
CA MET A 66 -5.22 -12.49 17.81
C MET A 66 -5.86 -11.64 16.72
N TYR A 67 -5.03 -10.89 15.99
CA TYR A 67 -5.45 -10.01 14.91
C TYR A 67 -4.58 -10.30 13.69
N HIS A 68 -5.21 -10.77 12.61
CA HIS A 68 -4.57 -11.03 11.33
C HIS A 68 -4.30 -9.71 10.58
N GLY A 69 -5.34 -8.90 10.42
CA GLY A 69 -5.30 -7.76 9.50
C GLY A 69 -5.40 -8.22 8.05
N HIS A 70 -5.33 -7.28 7.12
CA HIS A 70 -5.50 -7.54 5.69
C HIS A 70 -4.33 -6.95 4.91
N LEU A 71 -4.01 -7.53 3.77
CA LEU A 71 -3.17 -6.94 2.72
C LEU A 71 -4.09 -6.29 1.66
N ASP A 72 -3.66 -5.15 1.11
CA ASP A 72 -4.55 -4.26 0.35
C ASP A 72 -4.92 -4.80 -1.04
N VAL A 73 -3.97 -5.40 -1.76
CA VAL A 73 -4.15 -5.85 -3.15
C VAL A 73 -3.44 -7.18 -3.40
N PHE A 74 -4.09 -8.07 -4.16
CA PHE A 74 -3.50 -9.29 -4.69
C PHE A 74 -3.69 -9.35 -6.21
N CYS A 75 -2.64 -9.67 -6.96
CA CYS A 75 -2.71 -9.88 -8.40
C CYS A 75 -2.40 -11.33 -8.76
N TRP A 76 -3.28 -11.92 -9.56
CA TRP A 76 -3.22 -13.31 -10.02
C TRP A 76 -2.99 -13.32 -11.53
N ARG A 77 -1.86 -13.91 -11.95
CA ARG A 77 -1.38 -13.88 -13.34
C ARG A 77 -1.88 -15.09 -14.12
N ASP A 78 -1.51 -16.25 -13.61
CA ASP A 78 -1.84 -17.60 -14.04
C ASP A 78 -1.87 -18.47 -12.77
N ASP A 79 -2.70 -19.52 -12.75
CA ASP A 79 -2.84 -20.42 -11.60
C ASP A 79 -1.52 -21.12 -11.21
N HIS A 80 -0.56 -21.18 -12.13
CA HIS A 80 0.75 -21.79 -11.90
C HIS A 80 1.86 -20.81 -11.51
N LEU A 81 1.58 -19.50 -11.54
CA LEU A 81 2.56 -18.47 -11.18
C LEU A 81 2.32 -17.94 -9.76
N PRO A 82 3.39 -17.52 -9.06
CA PRO A 82 3.25 -16.85 -7.77
C PRO A 82 2.29 -15.67 -7.82
N CYS A 83 1.44 -15.55 -6.80
CA CYS A 83 0.59 -14.38 -6.59
C CYS A 83 1.47 -13.18 -6.21
N ILE A 84 1.03 -11.98 -6.57
CA ILE A 84 1.67 -10.72 -6.17
C ILE A 84 0.82 -10.09 -5.07
N ALA A 85 1.31 -10.11 -3.84
CA ALA A 85 0.67 -9.51 -2.67
C ALA A 85 1.25 -8.12 -2.38
N ILE A 86 0.39 -7.13 -2.15
CA ILE A 86 0.78 -5.72 -2.06
C ILE A 86 0.13 -5.05 -0.85
N GLU A 87 0.93 -4.37 -0.04
CA GLU A 87 0.45 -3.43 1.00
C GLU A 87 0.75 -1.99 0.60
N ILE A 88 -0.17 -1.05 0.81
CA ILE A 88 -0.08 0.36 0.47
C ILE A 88 -0.16 1.22 1.73
N ASP A 89 0.97 1.81 2.10
CA ASP A 89 1.15 2.52 3.35
C ASP A 89 1.61 3.98 3.21
N ARG A 90 1.03 4.81 4.08
CA ARG A 90 1.53 6.16 4.33
C ARG A 90 2.79 6.18 5.22
N SER A 91 3.02 5.14 6.02
CA SER A 91 3.92 5.20 7.18
C SER A 91 4.76 3.93 7.35
N ASN A 92 5.84 4.04 8.12
CA ASN A 92 6.78 2.95 8.42
C ASN A 92 6.20 1.89 9.38
N LYS A 93 5.19 1.14 8.95
CA LYS A 93 4.57 0.09 9.76
C LYS A 93 5.38 -1.21 9.63
N ARG A 94 6.11 -1.59 10.69
CA ARG A 94 6.81 -2.89 10.74
C ARG A 94 5.88 -4.08 10.49
N TRP A 95 4.66 -4.01 11.02
CA TRP A 95 3.65 -5.04 10.82
C TRP A 95 3.30 -5.29 9.35
N SER A 96 3.35 -4.24 8.52
CA SER A 96 3.11 -4.39 7.09
C SER A 96 4.19 -5.24 6.41
N VAL A 97 5.46 -4.98 6.77
CA VAL A 97 6.60 -5.75 6.26
C VAL A 97 6.53 -7.19 6.77
N GLU A 98 6.14 -7.42 8.03
CA GLU A 98 5.97 -8.77 8.58
C GLU A 98 4.90 -9.58 7.83
N LYS A 99 3.75 -8.97 7.48
CA LYS A 99 2.73 -9.64 6.64
C LYS A 99 3.28 -10.00 5.26
N LEU A 100 3.98 -9.07 4.61
CA LEU A 100 4.57 -9.26 3.29
C LEU A 100 5.69 -10.31 3.29
N LEU A 101 6.48 -10.40 4.36
CA LEU A 101 7.47 -11.46 4.52
C LEU A 101 6.83 -12.83 4.60
N ALA A 102 5.71 -12.97 5.31
CA ALA A 102 4.98 -14.23 5.36
C ALA A 102 4.48 -14.66 3.97
N GLU A 103 4.05 -13.72 3.12
CA GLU A 103 3.72 -14.02 1.72
C GLU A 103 4.96 -14.48 0.95
N ALA A 104 6.06 -13.75 1.04
CA ALA A 104 7.32 -14.10 0.38
C ALA A 104 7.83 -15.50 0.78
N ASP A 105 7.68 -15.87 2.05
CA ASP A 105 8.07 -17.18 2.59
C ASP A 105 7.23 -18.33 2.03
N THR A 106 6.01 -18.08 1.55
CA THR A 106 5.19 -19.07 0.82
C THR A 106 5.53 -19.16 -0.67
N GLY A 107 6.45 -18.30 -1.15
CA GLY A 107 6.84 -18.23 -2.55
C GLY A 107 6.06 -17.20 -3.37
N ASN A 108 5.14 -16.45 -2.76
CA ASN A 108 4.50 -15.30 -3.41
C ASN A 108 5.50 -14.15 -3.61
N ILE A 109 5.14 -13.21 -4.48
CA ILE A 109 5.85 -11.95 -4.67
C ILE A 109 5.24 -10.92 -3.74
N ALA A 110 6.07 -10.25 -2.94
CA ALA A 110 5.59 -9.31 -1.93
C ALA A 110 6.08 -7.89 -2.23
N LEU A 111 5.15 -6.94 -2.36
CA LEU A 111 5.45 -5.54 -2.66
C LEU A 111 4.93 -4.60 -1.56
N TRP A 112 5.75 -3.63 -1.17
CA TRP A 112 5.37 -2.60 -0.20
C TRP A 112 5.31 -1.22 -0.85
N GLY A 113 4.09 -0.74 -1.11
CA GLY A 113 3.78 0.59 -1.59
C GLY A 113 3.93 1.65 -0.51
N ARG A 114 4.82 2.62 -0.71
CA ARG A 114 5.03 3.77 0.16
C ARG A 114 4.83 5.06 -0.59
N TRP A 115 3.93 5.89 -0.08
CA TRP A 115 3.54 7.13 -0.77
C TRP A 115 3.76 8.40 0.03
N TYR A 116 4.29 8.29 1.25
CA TYR A 116 4.63 9.45 2.05
C TYR A 116 5.76 9.18 3.05
N GLY A 117 6.62 10.19 3.19
CA GLY A 117 7.71 10.24 4.17
C GLY A 117 8.83 9.25 3.90
N THR A 118 9.98 9.47 4.54
CA THR A 118 11.16 8.62 4.38
C THR A 118 10.93 7.22 4.95
N THR A 119 11.36 6.19 4.21
CA THR A 119 11.43 4.82 4.70
C THR A 119 12.55 4.70 5.74
N ARG A 120 12.22 4.24 6.95
CA ARG A 120 13.15 4.21 8.11
C ARG A 120 13.28 2.83 8.76
N ILE A 121 12.62 1.84 8.19
CA ILE A 121 12.73 0.44 8.62
C ILE A 121 13.43 -0.32 7.51
N ALA A 122 14.25 -1.30 7.90
CA ALA A 122 14.86 -2.21 6.94
C ALA A 122 13.74 -2.98 6.22
N VAL A 123 13.85 -3.05 4.90
CA VAL A 123 12.98 -3.84 4.03
C VAL A 123 13.84 -4.97 3.50
N PRO A 124 13.53 -6.24 3.80
CA PRO A 124 14.30 -7.36 3.26
C PRO A 124 14.21 -7.42 1.74
N ASP A 125 15.25 -7.94 1.09
CA ASP A 125 15.33 -7.98 -0.39
C ASP A 125 14.23 -8.84 -1.03
N THR A 126 13.59 -9.72 -0.26
CA THR A 126 12.42 -10.51 -0.66
C THR A 126 11.12 -9.70 -0.70
N VAL A 127 11.13 -8.46 -0.22
CA VAL A 127 10.00 -7.52 -0.26
C VAL A 127 10.38 -6.33 -1.13
N GLY A 128 9.71 -6.19 -2.27
CA GLY A 128 9.96 -5.12 -3.22
C GLY A 128 9.41 -3.79 -2.73
N LEU A 129 10.27 -2.81 -2.45
CA LEU A 129 9.85 -1.47 -2.07
C LEU A 129 9.38 -0.67 -3.28
N VAL A 130 8.14 -0.20 -3.24
CA VAL A 130 7.52 0.69 -4.22
C VAL A 130 7.39 2.07 -3.60
N ASP A 131 8.40 2.93 -3.75
CA ASP A 131 8.44 4.24 -3.09
C ASP A 131 8.11 5.39 -4.07
N ILE A 132 6.95 6.00 -3.88
CA ILE A 132 6.49 7.19 -4.62
C ILE A 132 6.41 8.43 -3.72
N SER A 133 7.00 8.39 -2.52
CA SER A 133 6.89 9.48 -1.54
C SER A 133 7.46 10.82 -2.04
N ALA A 134 8.42 10.78 -2.95
CA ALA A 134 9.02 11.97 -3.57
C ALA A 134 8.12 12.61 -4.63
N THR A 135 7.23 11.85 -5.27
CA THR A 135 6.42 12.32 -6.41
C THR A 135 4.94 12.50 -6.05
N ALA A 136 4.43 11.80 -5.03
CA ALA A 136 3.02 11.79 -4.68
C ALA A 136 2.47 13.18 -4.27
N GLY A 137 3.32 14.07 -3.73
CA GLY A 137 2.91 15.45 -3.41
C GLY A 137 1.97 15.58 -2.21
N PHE A 138 1.92 14.59 -1.31
CA PHE A 138 1.08 14.64 -0.13
C PHE A 138 1.60 15.67 0.89
N GLU A 139 0.77 16.65 1.21
CA GLU A 139 1.03 17.59 2.30
C GLU A 139 0.15 17.25 3.50
N ARG A 140 0.74 17.25 4.71
CA ARG A 140 -0.05 17.09 5.93
C ARG A 140 -0.91 18.35 6.14
N PRO A 141 -2.23 18.21 6.36
CA PRO A 141 -3.05 19.36 6.73
C PRO A 141 -2.47 20.05 7.96
N ARG A 142 -2.17 21.35 7.86
CA ARG A 142 -1.74 22.16 9.02
C ARG A 142 -2.83 22.09 10.10
N LYS A 143 -2.43 22.01 11.38
CA LYS A 143 -3.36 21.87 12.53
C LYS A 143 -4.51 22.90 12.52
N GLU A 144 -4.29 24.08 11.95
CA GLU A 144 -5.27 25.17 11.86
C GLU A 144 -6.43 24.90 10.89
N ALA A 145 -6.20 24.17 9.79
CA ALA A 145 -7.25 23.84 8.81
C ALA A 145 -8.32 22.91 9.43
N ARG A 146 -7.89 21.92 10.23
CA ARG A 146 -8.79 21.03 10.99
C ARG A 146 -9.65 21.79 12.03
N ARG A 147 -9.16 22.92 12.54
CA ARG A 147 -9.89 23.75 13.52
C ARG A 147 -10.92 24.64 12.82
N ARG A 148 -10.67 25.05 11.57
CA ARG A 148 -11.62 25.79 10.72
C ARG A 148 -12.75 24.92 10.20
N GLU A 149 -12.46 23.69 9.73
CA GLU A 149 -13.50 22.70 9.35
C GLU A 149 -14.44 22.36 10.51
N ARG A 150 -13.89 22.15 11.72
CA ARG A 150 -14.70 21.88 12.93
C ARG A 150 -15.47 23.09 13.45
N ARG A 151 -15.17 24.30 12.97
CA ARG A 151 -15.82 25.56 13.35
C ARG A 151 -16.70 26.14 12.25
N ALA A 152 -16.78 25.50 11.07
CA ALA A 152 -17.72 25.91 10.04
C ALA A 152 -19.14 25.76 10.62
N PRO A 153 -19.89 26.86 10.79
CA PRO A 153 -21.26 26.77 11.24
C PRO A 153 -22.07 26.09 10.14
N GLY A 154 -22.84 25.04 10.50
CA GLY A 154 -24.03 24.70 9.72
C GLY A 154 -24.93 25.93 9.71
N ALA A 155 -25.25 26.42 8.51
CA ALA A 155 -26.18 27.53 8.31
C ALA A 155 -27.60 27.18 8.82
N PRO A 156 -28.45 28.18 9.06
CA PRO A 156 -29.32 28.26 10.23
C PRO A 156 -30.62 27.48 10.09
N GLY A 157 -31.21 27.17 11.24
CA GLY A 157 -32.62 26.83 11.33
C GLY A 157 -33.49 27.99 10.83
N ALA A 158 -34.45 27.64 9.99
CA ALA A 158 -35.72 28.32 9.79
C ALA A 158 -36.78 27.21 9.73
#